data_AF-A0A3Q2XE38-F1
#
_entry.id   AF-A0A3Q2XE38-F1
#
_cell.length_a   1.000
_cell.length_b   1.000
_cell.length_c   1.000
_cell.angle_alpha   90.00
_cell.angle_beta   90.00
_cell.angle_gamma   90.00
#
_symmetry.space_group_name_H-M   'P 1'
#
loop_
_entity.id
_entity.type
_entity.pdbx_description
1 polymer ?
#
loop_
_entity_poly.entity_id
_entity_poly.type
_entity_poly.pdbx_seq_one_letter_code
_entity_poly.pdbx_strand_id
1 'polypeptide(L)'
;NNIFVIELGGPTTLTSALFTRYLRCQPGLDLQHNYSHTEECHACTQCTGLMRMETPCTDSNDAICVCRYNFYFDELSGRCEPCTVCPAGEGVFAHCEHDHDTVCEECVDFTFSDRDSSLDPCLPCTICDDETEIQLAHCTPVSDSVCHSKLIGNLDSSSSVH
;
A
#
# COMPACT_ATOMS: atom_id res chain seq x y z
N ASN A 1 38.55 13.11 -4.81
CA ASN A 1 37.36 13.28 -5.65
C ASN A 1 36.55 12.00 -5.66
N ASN A 2 35.34 12.06 -5.10
CA ASN A 2 34.37 10.96 -5.11
C ASN A 2 33.53 10.97 -6.40
N ILE A 3 34.14 11.46 -7.49
CA ILE A 3 33.51 11.70 -8.78
C ILE A 3 34.24 10.85 -9.80
N PHE A 4 33.48 10.06 -10.56
CA PHE A 4 33.93 9.28 -11.69
C PHE A 4 33.56 9.96 -13.00
N VAL A 5 34.40 9.76 -14.01
CA VAL A 5 34.14 10.24 -15.37
C VAL A 5 33.71 9.06 -16.22
N ILE A 6 32.50 9.11 -16.78
CA ILE A 6 32.01 8.12 -17.73
C ILE A 6 32.10 8.70 -19.15
N GLU A 7 32.70 7.93 -20.06
CA GLU A 7 32.76 8.24 -21.49
C GLU A 7 31.70 7.38 -22.20
N LEU A 8 30.60 7.99 -22.66
CA LEU A 8 29.60 7.31 -23.47
C LEU A 8 29.96 7.47 -24.96
N GLY A 9 30.17 6.36 -25.66
CA GLY A 9 30.41 6.35 -27.11
C GLY A 9 29.11 6.49 -27.88
N GLY A 10 28.97 7.56 -28.67
CA GLY A 10 27.87 7.73 -29.64
C GLY A 10 28.02 6.84 -30.88
N PRO A 11 26.96 6.64 -31.69
CA PRO A 11 27.01 5.82 -32.90
C PRO A 11 28.06 6.39 -33.87
N THR A 12 28.98 5.53 -34.28
CA THR A 12 30.16 5.87 -35.07
C THR A 12 29.81 6.25 -36.50
N THR A 13 29.78 7.55 -36.80
CA THR A 13 29.92 8.05 -38.18
C THR A 13 30.96 9.16 -38.24
N LEU A 14 32.13 8.80 -38.77
CA LEU A 14 33.14 9.65 -39.42
C LEU A 14 33.60 10.94 -38.69
N THR A 15 34.87 10.91 -38.28
CA THR A 15 35.75 12.03 -37.88
C THR A 15 35.49 12.65 -36.50
N SER A 16 36.42 12.39 -35.58
CA SER A 16 36.47 12.82 -34.17
C SER A 16 35.51 12.08 -33.24
N ALA A 17 36.05 11.14 -32.45
CA ALA A 17 35.35 10.58 -31.30
C ALA A 17 35.18 11.69 -30.25
N LEU A 18 34.06 12.42 -30.31
CA LEU A 18 33.64 13.29 -29.23
C LEU A 18 33.05 12.41 -28.13
N PHE A 19 33.90 12.01 -27.17
CA PHE A 19 33.42 11.40 -25.93
C PHE A 19 32.83 12.49 -25.06
N THR A 20 31.51 12.47 -24.84
CA THR A 20 30.91 13.30 -23.80
C THR A 20 31.33 12.73 -22.45
N ARG A 21 32.08 13.52 -21.68
CA ARG A 21 32.49 13.19 -20.32
C ARG A 21 31.40 13.60 -19.36
N TYR A 22 30.79 12.63 -18.69
CA TYR A 22 29.82 12.88 -17.61
C TYR A 22 30.50 12.64 -16.27
N LEU A 23 30.38 13.62 -15.36
CA LEU A 23 30.75 13.44 -13.96
C LEU A 23 29.60 12.71 -13.25
N ARG A 24 29.93 11.62 -12.54
CA ARG A 24 28.99 10.84 -11.73
C ARG A 24 29.58 10.63 -10.34
N CYS A 25 28.76 10.68 -9.30
CA CYS A 25 29.20 10.31 -7.96
C CYS A 25 29.39 8.79 -7.82
N GLN A 26 30.19 8.37 -6.83
CA GLN A 26 30.30 6.94 -6.48
C GLN A 26 28.94 6.41 -5.97
N PRO A 27 28.68 5.09 -6.06
CA PRO A 27 27.47 4.52 -5.45
C PRO A 27 27.35 4.89 -3.96
N GLY A 28 26.16 5.36 -3.55
CA GLY A 28 25.92 5.84 -2.19
C GLY A 28 26.24 7.33 -1.97
N LEU A 29 26.46 8.08 -3.05
CA LEU A 29 26.60 9.53 -3.03
C LEU A 29 25.71 10.20 -4.10
N ASP A 30 25.23 11.41 -3.83
CA ASP A 30 24.44 12.24 -4.74
C ASP A 30 25.04 13.65 -4.92
N LEU A 31 24.66 14.32 -6.01
CA LEU A 31 24.86 15.75 -6.17
C LEU A 31 23.67 16.47 -5.52
N GLN A 32 23.82 16.87 -4.26
CA GLN A 32 22.79 17.63 -3.57
C GLN A 32 22.55 18.95 -4.31
N HIS A 33 21.31 19.18 -4.74
CA HIS A 33 20.86 20.34 -5.52
C HIS A 33 20.80 21.63 -4.66
N ASN A 34 21.89 21.99 -3.98
CA ASN A 34 22.07 23.38 -3.59
C ASN A 34 22.68 24.09 -4.79
N TYR A 35 22.10 25.21 -5.22
CA TYR A 35 22.52 26.07 -6.33
C TYR A 35 23.93 26.71 -6.09
N SER A 36 24.90 25.92 -5.64
CA SER A 36 26.28 26.30 -5.45
C SER A 36 27.11 25.68 -6.57
N HIS A 37 27.91 26.52 -7.22
CA HIS A 37 28.82 26.18 -8.32
C HIS A 37 30.01 25.30 -7.88
N THR A 38 29.85 24.50 -6.82
CA THR A 38 30.84 23.59 -6.27
C THR A 38 30.26 22.17 -6.35
N GLU A 39 30.60 21.48 -7.43
CA GLU A 39 30.22 20.08 -7.68
C GLU A 39 30.94 19.17 -6.67
N GLU A 40 30.34 18.99 -5.49
CA GLU A 40 30.78 18.02 -4.48
C GLU A 40 29.72 16.94 -4.29
N CYS A 41 30.17 15.67 -4.27
CA CYS A 41 29.30 14.53 -4.00
C CYS A 41 29.07 14.42 -2.49
N HIS A 42 27.82 14.44 -2.07
CA HIS A 42 27.40 14.23 -0.69
C HIS A 42 26.98 12.79 -0.46
N ALA A 43 27.06 12.33 0.78
CA ALA A 43 26.60 10.99 1.13
C ALA A 43 25.07 10.95 1.14
N CYS A 44 24.50 9.94 0.47
CA CYS A 44 23.06 9.78 0.44
C CYS A 44 22.51 9.57 1.86
N THR A 45 21.31 10.09 2.09
CA THR A 45 20.51 9.79 3.25
C THR A 45 20.25 8.28 3.33
N GLN A 46 20.50 7.71 4.51
CA GLN A 46 20.22 6.30 4.79
C GLN A 46 18.90 6.17 5.54
N CYS A 47 17.93 5.48 4.94
CA CYS A 47 16.66 5.19 5.60
C CYS A 47 16.91 4.17 6.73
N THR A 48 16.78 4.60 7.97
CA THR A 48 16.99 3.77 9.17
C THR A 48 15.72 3.66 10.00
N GLY A 49 15.69 2.74 10.97
CA GLY A 49 14.52 2.55 11.84
C GLY A 49 13.29 2.08 11.06
N LEU A 50 12.16 2.76 11.27
CA LEU A 50 10.85 2.48 10.65
C LEU A 50 10.66 3.10 9.27
N MET A 51 11.74 3.57 8.65
CA MET A 51 11.71 4.15 7.31
C MET A 51 12.12 3.12 6.25
N ARG A 52 11.63 3.29 5.04
CA ARG A 52 12.01 2.59 3.81
C ARG A 52 12.37 3.62 2.74
N MET A 53 13.10 3.16 1.73
CA MET A 53 13.39 3.96 0.55
C MET A 53 12.16 3.98 -0.35
N GLU A 54 11.70 5.17 -0.72
CA GLU A 54 10.69 5.36 -1.75
C GLU A 54 11.35 5.59 -3.11
N THR A 55 12.27 6.56 -3.17
CA THR A 55 13.09 6.79 -4.35
C THR A 55 14.54 6.41 -4.04
N PRO A 56 15.21 5.71 -4.96
CA PRO A 56 16.62 5.37 -4.77
C PRO A 56 17.49 6.61 -4.88
N CYS A 57 18.60 6.61 -4.15
CA CYS A 57 19.63 7.59 -4.35
C CYS A 57 20.22 7.45 -5.75
N THR A 58 20.32 8.56 -6.48
CA THR A 58 21.03 8.66 -7.75
C THR A 58 22.18 9.64 -7.61
N ASP A 59 22.99 9.76 -8.66
CA ASP A 59 24.03 10.78 -8.75
C ASP A 59 23.47 12.23 -8.80
N SER A 60 22.16 12.40 -8.94
CA SER A 60 21.50 13.70 -9.10
C SER A 60 20.47 14.02 -8.02
N ASN A 61 20.07 13.03 -7.23
CA ASN A 61 19.03 13.17 -6.21
C ASN A 61 19.36 12.24 -5.04
N ASP A 62 19.17 12.76 -3.83
CA ASP A 62 19.24 11.97 -2.62
C ASP A 62 18.09 10.94 -2.54
N ALA A 63 18.27 9.92 -1.70
CA ALA A 63 17.21 8.98 -1.39
C ALA A 63 16.06 9.65 -0.61
N ILE A 64 14.82 9.44 -1.06
CA ILE A 64 13.64 9.83 -0.28
C ILE A 64 13.26 8.66 0.62
N CYS A 65 13.22 8.94 1.93
CA CYS A 65 12.84 7.98 2.96
C CYS A 65 11.42 8.26 3.44
N VAL A 66 10.59 7.23 3.46
CA VAL A 66 9.18 7.27 3.91
C VAL A 66 8.91 6.17 4.92
N CYS A 67 7.79 6.20 5.62
CA CYS A 67 7.47 5.15 6.57
C CYS A 67 7.33 3.78 5.88
N ARG A 68 7.74 2.73 6.60
CA ARG A 68 7.60 1.33 6.16
C ARG A 68 6.13 0.98 5.94
N TYR A 69 5.89 -0.10 5.21
CA TYR A 69 4.54 -0.65 5.09
C TYR A 69 3.93 -0.91 6.47
N ASN A 70 2.64 -0.62 6.60
CA ASN A 70 1.88 -0.65 7.85
C ASN A 70 2.29 0.43 8.86
N PHE A 71 2.97 1.49 8.42
CA PHE A 71 3.23 2.70 9.19
C PHE A 71 2.97 3.95 8.36
N TYR A 72 2.48 5.00 9.01
CA TYR A 72 2.34 6.34 8.45
C TYR A 72 3.16 7.35 9.25
N PHE A 73 3.51 8.47 8.64
CA PHE A 73 4.20 9.56 9.32
C PHE A 73 3.18 10.42 10.08
N ASP A 74 3.23 10.39 11.41
CA ASP A 74 2.40 11.26 12.23
C ASP A 74 3.13 12.59 12.48
N GLU A 75 2.62 13.65 11.87
CA GLU A 75 3.16 15.02 12.00
C GLU A 75 3.13 15.53 13.46
N LEU A 76 2.21 15.03 14.29
CA LEU A 76 2.11 15.46 15.70
C LEU A 76 3.23 14.86 16.56
N SER A 77 3.54 13.58 16.36
CA SER A 77 4.60 12.88 17.07
C SER A 77 5.97 12.98 16.39
N GLY A 78 6.01 13.40 15.13
CA GLY A 78 7.21 13.53 14.30
C GLY A 78 7.89 12.20 13.99
N ARG A 79 7.14 11.09 13.99
CA ARG A 79 7.68 9.74 13.76
C ARG A 79 6.69 8.85 13.01
N CYS A 80 7.19 7.71 12.52
CA CYS A 80 6.35 6.67 11.94
C CYS A 80 5.56 5.94 13.02
N GLU A 81 4.24 5.96 12.92
CA GLU A 81 3.30 5.27 13.79
C GLU A 81 2.63 4.11 13.05
N PRO A 82 2.25 3.02 13.75
CA PRO A 82 1.59 1.90 13.10
C PRO A 82 0.21 2.33 12.60
N CYS A 83 -0.17 1.82 11.43
CA CYS A 83 -1.50 2.08 10.88
C CYS A 83 -2.61 1.54 11.80
N THR A 84 -3.70 2.28 11.90
CA THR A 84 -4.91 1.88 12.59
C THR A 84 -5.55 0.67 11.91
N VAL A 85 -6.03 -0.26 12.72
CA VAL A 85 -6.80 -1.43 12.29
C VAL A 85 -8.27 -1.12 12.58
N CYS A 86 -9.12 -1.26 11.56
CA CYS A 86 -10.56 -1.08 11.72
C CYS A 86 -11.13 -2.32 12.41
N PRO A 87 -11.83 -2.18 13.54
CA PRO A 87 -12.41 -3.31 14.26
C PRO A 87 -13.62 -3.89 13.52
N ALA A 88 -14.05 -5.09 13.92
CA ALA A 88 -15.34 -5.62 13.47
C ALA A 88 -16.48 -4.60 13.69
N GLY A 89 -17.33 -4.41 12.69
CA GLY A 89 -18.33 -3.34 12.65
C GLY A 89 -17.89 -2.09 11.87
N GLU A 90 -16.59 -1.96 11.59
CA GLU A 90 -16.01 -0.91 10.77
C GLU A 90 -15.26 -1.50 9.57
N GLY A 91 -15.23 -0.75 8.48
CA GLY A 91 -14.50 -1.08 7.26
C GLY A 91 -13.51 0.01 6.89
N VAL A 92 -12.51 -0.35 6.10
CA VAL A 92 -11.52 0.61 5.58
C VAL A 92 -12.12 1.48 4.48
N PHE A 93 -12.24 2.77 4.76
CA PHE A 93 -12.62 3.79 3.79
C PHE A 93 -11.41 4.29 2.99
N ALA A 94 -10.29 4.53 3.67
CA ALA A 94 -9.02 4.89 3.05
C ALA A 94 -7.89 4.06 3.64
N HIS A 95 -7.06 3.48 2.77
CA HIS A 95 -5.91 2.69 3.19
C HIS A 95 -4.84 3.57 3.80
N CYS A 96 -4.12 3.03 4.78
CA CYS A 96 -2.93 3.67 5.29
C CYS A 96 -1.85 3.79 4.21
N GLU A 97 -1.31 4.98 4.05
CA GLU A 97 -0.13 5.26 3.23
C GLU A 97 0.98 5.86 4.09
N HIS A 98 2.11 6.21 3.48
CA HIS A 98 3.27 6.68 4.24
C HIS A 98 3.05 8.03 4.96
N ASP A 99 2.00 8.77 4.60
CA ASP A 99 1.71 10.17 4.95
C ASP A 99 0.35 10.32 5.65
N HIS A 100 -0.46 9.27 5.68
CA HIS A 100 -1.75 9.29 6.37
C HIS A 100 -2.13 7.91 6.88
N ASP A 101 -2.83 7.91 8.01
CA ASP A 101 -3.34 6.69 8.66
C ASP A 101 -4.52 6.08 7.89
N THR A 102 -4.84 4.82 8.22
CA THR A 102 -6.11 4.19 7.85
C THR A 102 -7.29 5.05 8.32
N VAL A 103 -8.25 5.26 7.45
CA VAL A 103 -9.55 5.85 7.81
C VAL A 103 -10.59 4.73 7.84
N CYS A 104 -11.19 4.53 9.02
CA CYS A 104 -12.26 3.57 9.22
C CYS A 104 -13.62 4.25 9.13
N GLU A 105 -14.61 3.54 8.58
CA GLU A 105 -16.01 3.95 8.56
C GLU A 105 -16.89 2.86 9.20
N GLU A 106 -17.94 3.28 9.91
CA GLU A 106 -18.92 2.34 10.45
C GLU A 106 -19.71 1.68 9.32
N CYS A 107 -19.89 0.36 9.39
CA CYS A 107 -20.73 -0.35 8.46
C CYS A 107 -22.20 -0.04 8.75
N VAL A 108 -22.81 0.74 7.86
CA VAL A 108 -24.23 1.12 7.91
C VAL A 108 -25.04 0.40 6.85
N ASP A 109 -26.36 0.50 6.96
CA ASP A 109 -27.33 -0.10 6.03
C ASP A 109 -27.13 -1.61 5.84
N PHE A 110 -27.02 -2.07 4.60
CA PHE A 110 -26.88 -3.49 4.22
C PHE A 110 -25.40 -3.88 4.04
N THR A 111 -24.55 -3.47 4.97
CA THR A 111 -23.12 -3.83 4.97
C THR A 111 -22.64 -4.31 6.34
N PHE A 112 -21.56 -5.11 6.35
CA PHE A 112 -20.97 -5.66 7.57
C PHE A 112 -19.44 -5.84 7.45
N SER A 113 -18.78 -5.96 8.60
CA SER A 113 -17.38 -6.34 8.75
C SER A 113 -17.24 -7.27 9.96
N ASP A 114 -16.84 -8.53 9.73
CA ASP A 114 -16.86 -9.60 10.74
C ASP A 114 -15.54 -9.75 11.53
N ARG A 115 -14.53 -8.94 11.20
CA ARG A 115 -13.17 -9.06 11.74
C ARG A 115 -12.45 -7.73 11.74
N ASP A 116 -11.40 -7.66 12.55
CA ASP A 116 -10.48 -6.54 12.54
C ASP A 116 -9.61 -6.58 11.27
N SER A 117 -9.57 -5.49 10.50
CA SER A 117 -8.82 -5.40 9.25
C SER A 117 -8.24 -4.01 9.01
N SER A 118 -7.05 -3.97 8.40
CA SER A 118 -6.41 -2.74 7.92
C SER A 118 -6.57 -2.57 6.40
N LEU A 119 -7.29 -3.48 5.74
CA LEU A 119 -7.46 -3.49 4.28
C LEU A 119 -8.91 -3.69 3.83
N ASP A 120 -9.74 -4.39 4.60
CA ASP A 120 -11.06 -4.80 4.14
C ASP A 120 -12.09 -3.67 4.36
N PRO A 121 -12.84 -3.26 3.31
CA PRO A 121 -13.97 -2.34 3.46
C PRO A 121 -15.19 -3.06 4.02
N CYS A 122 -16.26 -2.30 4.32
CA CYS A 122 -17.55 -2.89 4.65
C CYS A 122 -18.07 -3.73 3.47
N LEU A 123 -18.41 -4.98 3.75
CA LEU A 123 -18.88 -5.94 2.75
C LEU A 123 -20.41 -5.88 2.65
N PRO A 124 -20.99 -6.00 1.45
CA PRO A 124 -22.44 -6.06 1.31
C PRO A 124 -22.99 -7.34 1.96
N CYS A 125 -24.11 -7.21 2.67
CA CYS A 125 -24.78 -8.36 3.23
C CYS A 125 -25.35 -9.26 2.12
N THR A 126 -25.38 -10.56 2.38
CA THR A 126 -26.12 -11.54 1.60
C THR A 126 -27.61 -11.18 1.61
N ILE A 127 -28.26 -11.28 0.44
CA ILE A 127 -29.71 -11.09 0.30
C ILE A 127 -30.34 -12.45 0.07
N CYS A 128 -31.22 -12.86 0.98
CA CYS A 128 -31.93 -14.13 0.83
C CYS A 128 -33.06 -14.00 -0.22
N ASP A 129 -33.20 -14.99 -1.08
CA ASP A 129 -34.34 -15.06 -2.01
C ASP A 129 -35.59 -15.51 -1.26
N ASP A 130 -36.57 -14.62 -1.09
CA ASP A 130 -37.82 -14.88 -0.37
C ASP A 130 -38.62 -16.06 -0.94
N GLU A 131 -38.40 -16.46 -2.21
CA GLU A 131 -39.08 -17.62 -2.79
C GLU A 131 -38.38 -18.93 -2.41
N THR A 132 -37.05 -18.98 -2.45
CA THR A 132 -36.28 -20.23 -2.32
C THR A 132 -35.56 -20.41 -0.98
N GLU A 133 -35.44 -19.36 -0.18
CA GLU A 133 -34.65 -19.31 1.06
C GLU A 133 -35.42 -18.71 2.24
N ILE A 134 -35.00 -19.06 3.45
CA ILE A 134 -35.49 -18.51 4.70
C ILE A 134 -34.32 -17.79 5.38
N GLN A 135 -34.53 -16.53 5.73
CA GLN A 135 -33.56 -15.76 6.52
C GLN A 135 -33.58 -16.24 7.98
N LEU A 136 -32.49 -16.87 8.42
CA LEU A 136 -32.30 -17.33 9.79
C LEU A 136 -31.72 -16.24 10.70
N ALA A 137 -30.92 -15.34 10.14
CA ALA A 137 -30.36 -14.20 10.84
C ALA A 137 -30.36 -12.96 9.93
N HIS A 138 -30.75 -11.82 10.50
CA HIS A 138 -30.65 -10.51 9.88
C HIS A 138 -29.21 -10.01 9.88
N CYS A 139 -28.87 -9.20 8.88
CA CYS A 139 -27.56 -8.58 8.82
C CYS A 139 -27.39 -7.55 9.96
N THR A 140 -26.17 -7.44 10.45
CA THR A 140 -25.75 -6.41 11.41
C THR A 140 -24.40 -5.85 10.97
N PRO A 141 -23.95 -4.69 11.49
CA PRO A 141 -22.63 -4.16 11.15
C PRO A 141 -21.47 -5.14 11.35
N VAL A 142 -21.63 -6.13 12.25
CA VAL A 142 -20.59 -7.12 12.59
C VAL A 142 -20.82 -8.52 12.01
N SER A 143 -21.95 -8.75 11.33
CA SER A 143 -22.31 -10.10 10.89
C SER A 143 -23.19 -10.10 9.65
N ASP A 144 -22.87 -10.98 8.70
CA ASP A 144 -23.72 -11.19 7.53
C ASP A 144 -25.10 -11.73 7.90
N SER A 145 -26.05 -11.59 6.97
CA SER A 145 -27.29 -12.33 7.01
C SER A 145 -27.04 -13.83 6.76
N VAL A 146 -27.90 -14.68 7.31
CA VAL A 146 -27.80 -16.14 7.12
C VAL A 146 -29.05 -16.63 6.40
N CYS A 147 -28.87 -17.15 5.20
CA CYS A 147 -29.94 -17.72 4.38
C CYS A 147 -29.91 -19.24 4.44
N HIS A 148 -31.08 -19.87 4.49
CA HIS A 148 -31.24 -21.31 4.46
C HIS A 148 -32.18 -21.74 3.34
N SER A 149 -31.72 -22.64 2.47
CA SER A 149 -32.51 -23.14 1.35
C SER A 149 -33.74 -23.93 1.83
N LYS A 150 -34.93 -23.57 1.34
CA LYS A 150 -36.18 -24.30 1.61
C LYS A 150 -36.16 -25.72 1.03
N LEU A 151 -35.35 -25.96 0.00
CA LEU A 151 -35.31 -27.22 -0.74
C LEU A 151 -34.59 -28.36 0.00
N ILE A 152 -33.77 -28.06 1.01
CA ILE A 152 -33.10 -29.07 1.85
C ILE A 152 -34.05 -29.67 2.92
N GLY A 153 -35.30 -29.19 3.02
CA GLY A 153 -36.35 -29.87 3.79
C GLY A 153 -37.06 -31.02 3.04
N ASN A 154 -36.87 -31.16 1.72
CA ASN A 154 -37.61 -32.12 0.88
C ASN A 154 -36.73 -33.16 0.16
N LEU A 155 -35.42 -33.17 0.41
CA LEU A 155 -34.50 -34.16 -0.18
C LEU A 155 -34.04 -35.25 0.80
N ASP A 156 -34.22 -35.06 2.11
CA ASP A 156 -34.04 -36.14 3.10
C ASP A 156 -35.24 -37.10 3.18
N SER A 157 -36.39 -36.75 2.59
CA SER A 157 -37.57 -37.61 2.53
C SER A 157 -37.63 -38.54 1.31
N SER A 158 -36.61 -38.51 0.42
CA SER A 158 -36.54 -39.45 -0.72
C SER A 158 -35.46 -40.52 -0.59
N SER A 159 -34.75 -40.61 0.54
CA SER A 159 -33.89 -41.76 0.87
C SER A 159 -34.65 -42.80 1.69
N SER A 160 -35.76 -43.34 1.16
CA SER A 160 -36.39 -44.61 1.61
C SER A 160 -37.58 -45.00 0.72
N VAL A 161 -37.32 -45.54 -0.47
CA VAL A 161 -38.22 -46.52 -1.08
C VAL A 161 -37.35 -47.68 -1.59
N HIS A 162 -37.71 -48.88 -1.13
CA HIS A 162 -37.14 -50.20 -1.47
C HIS A 162 -37.00 -50.45 -2.96
#